data_AF-A0A3Q0RV84-F1
#
_entry.id   AF-A0A3Q0RV84-F1
#
_cell.length_a   1.000
_cell.length_b   1.000
_cell.length_c   1.000
_cell.angle_alpha   90.00
_cell.angle_beta   90.00
_cell.angle_gamma   90.00
#
_symmetry.space_group_name_H-M   'P 1'
#
loop_
_entity.id
_entity.type
_entity.pdbx_description
1 polymer ?
#
loop_
_entity_poly.entity_id
_entity_poly.type
_entity_poly.pdbx_seq_one_letter_code
_entity_poly.pdbx_strand_id
1 'polypeptide(L)'
;MATVDLAKVGKNLLKSGESEEKVELQSLWQDQPVVIFFLRRFGCQVCRWTASEISKLEPDLKANGVALVGVGPEEFGLQEFKQGGFFKGCKQHFIIRVSSSQAISHLLEHLHGLSVSVSKAPKPFKLD
;
A
#
# COMPACT_ATOMS: atom_id res chain seq x y z
N MET A 1 19.98 11.28 -11.54
CA MET A 1 18.82 10.67 -10.86
C MET A 1 17.58 11.09 -11.62
N ALA A 2 16.66 10.18 -11.94
CA ALA A 2 15.40 10.57 -12.56
C ALA A 2 14.62 11.47 -11.60
N THR A 3 14.10 12.58 -12.10
CA THR A 3 13.26 13.50 -11.31
C THR A 3 11.93 12.81 -11.04
N VAL A 4 11.63 12.52 -9.78
CA VAL A 4 10.35 11.91 -9.38
C VAL A 4 9.30 13.00 -9.30
N ASP A 5 8.26 12.90 -10.12
CA ASP A 5 7.08 13.78 -10.06
C ASP A 5 6.12 13.29 -8.96
N LEU A 6 6.19 13.94 -7.79
CA LEU A 6 5.34 13.62 -6.64
C LEU A 6 3.87 13.94 -6.90
N ALA A 7 3.53 14.90 -7.77
CA ALA A 7 2.14 15.20 -8.11
C ALA A 7 1.52 14.08 -8.96
N LYS A 8 2.33 13.44 -9.81
CA LYS A 8 1.91 12.23 -10.54
C LYS A 8 1.78 11.02 -9.62
N VAL A 9 2.74 10.82 -8.71
CA VAL A 9 2.69 9.71 -7.74
C VAL A 9 1.53 9.88 -6.75
N GLY A 10 1.26 11.11 -6.32
CA GLY A 10 0.20 11.44 -5.36
C GLY A 10 -1.21 11.04 -5.78
N LYS A 11 -1.48 10.97 -7.08
CA LYS A 11 -2.78 10.59 -7.65
C LYS A 11 -3.10 9.09 -7.56
N ASN A 12 -2.17 8.26 -7.10
CA ASN A 12 -2.43 6.83 -6.90
C ASN A 12 -3.44 6.64 -5.77
N LEU A 13 -4.34 5.67 -5.90
CA LEU A 13 -5.34 5.35 -4.88
C LEU A 13 -4.86 4.20 -3.98
N LEU A 14 -5.07 4.37 -2.68
CA LEU A 14 -4.86 3.38 -1.65
C LEU A 14 -6.22 2.93 -1.10
N LYS A 15 -6.37 1.65 -0.79
CA LYS A 15 -7.49 1.14 0.01
C LYS A 15 -7.09 1.18 1.47
N SER A 16 -7.90 1.74 2.35
CA SER A 16 -7.68 1.62 3.80
C SER A 16 -7.80 0.14 4.21
N GLY A 17 -6.90 -0.31 5.07
CA GLY A 17 -6.94 -1.65 5.64
C GLY A 17 -7.93 -1.77 6.80
N GLU A 18 -8.53 -0.66 7.25
CA GLU A 18 -9.56 -0.62 8.29
C GLU A 18 -10.95 -0.41 7.69
N SER A 19 -11.04 0.51 6.73
CA SER A 19 -12.26 0.82 5.99
C SER A 19 -12.04 0.43 4.54
N GLU A 20 -13.03 -0.12 3.84
CA GLU A 20 -12.89 -0.37 2.39
C GLU A 20 -12.84 0.91 1.52
N GLU A 21 -12.73 2.07 2.18
CA GLU A 21 -12.56 3.38 1.60
C GLU A 21 -11.26 3.50 0.79
N LYS A 22 -11.35 4.24 -0.31
CA LYS A 22 -10.20 4.59 -1.13
C LYS A 22 -9.79 6.02 -0.84
N VAL A 23 -8.50 6.23 -0.61
CA VAL A 23 -7.89 7.55 -0.41
C VAL A 23 -6.79 7.78 -1.44
N GLU A 24 -6.55 9.04 -1.79
CA GLU A 24 -5.40 9.39 -2.62
C GLU A 24 -4.10 9.27 -1.83
N LEU A 25 -3.02 8.85 -2.49
CA LEU A 25 -1.72 8.69 -1.85
C LEU A 25 -1.20 10.04 -1.33
N GLN A 26 -1.48 11.15 -2.04
CA GLN A 26 -1.08 12.50 -1.62
C GLN A 26 -1.70 12.98 -0.31
N SER A 27 -2.90 12.48 0.05
CA SER A 27 -3.54 12.91 1.29
C SER A 27 -2.77 12.48 2.53
N LEU A 28 -1.85 11.50 2.39
CA LEU A 28 -1.00 11.04 3.49
C LEU A 28 0.05 12.08 3.92
N TRP A 29 0.40 13.05 3.06
CA TRP A 29 1.46 14.03 3.35
C TRP A 29 1.07 15.48 3.09
N GLN A 30 -0.19 15.77 2.73
CA GLN A 30 -0.59 17.14 2.44
C GLN A 30 -0.48 18.05 3.67
N ASP A 31 -0.77 17.52 4.87
CA ASP A 31 -0.88 18.29 6.10
C ASP A 31 0.35 18.14 7.02
N GLN A 32 1.11 17.05 6.87
CA GLN A 32 2.29 16.76 7.68
C GLN A 32 3.31 15.87 6.96
N PRO A 33 4.60 15.92 7.33
CA PRO A 33 5.59 14.97 6.82
C PRO A 33 5.20 13.53 7.19
N VAL A 34 5.51 12.59 6.30
CA VAL A 34 5.20 11.18 6.48
C VAL A 34 6.35 10.29 6.04
N VAL A 35 6.61 9.25 6.83
CA VAL A 35 7.42 8.10 6.44
C VAL A 35 6.47 7.02 5.94
N ILE A 36 6.55 6.72 4.64
CA ILE A 36 5.77 5.65 4.03
C ILE A 36 6.66 4.41 3.90
N PHE A 37 6.30 3.35 4.63
CA PHE A 37 7.01 2.08 4.60
C PHE A 37 6.25 1.07 3.73
N PHE A 38 6.84 0.75 2.57
CA PHE A 38 6.29 -0.25 1.65
C PHE A 38 6.71 -1.66 2.05
N LEU A 39 5.74 -2.48 2.45
CA LEU A 39 5.92 -3.89 2.75
C LEU A 39 5.76 -4.71 1.47
N ARG A 40 6.55 -5.78 1.34
CA ARG A 40 6.37 -6.74 0.23
C ARG A 40 5.09 -7.56 0.38
N ARG A 41 4.71 -7.92 1.60
CA ARG A 41 3.47 -8.64 1.98
C ARG A 41 3.35 -8.72 3.50
N PHE A 42 2.14 -8.68 4.05
CA PHE A 42 1.91 -8.70 5.49
C PHE A 42 2.26 -10.06 6.15
N GLY A 43 2.21 -11.15 5.38
CA GLY A 43 2.54 -12.51 5.84
C GLY A 43 4.04 -12.87 5.87
N CYS A 44 4.97 -11.98 5.48
CA CYS A 44 6.39 -12.33 5.41
C CYS A 44 7.13 -12.06 6.73
N GLN A 45 7.87 -13.04 7.25
CA GLN A 45 8.61 -12.89 8.51
C GLN A 45 9.64 -11.75 8.48
N VAL A 46 10.36 -11.58 7.38
CA VAL A 46 11.30 -10.45 7.23
C VAL A 46 10.54 -9.12 7.26
N CYS A 47 9.41 -9.01 6.55
CA CYS A 47 8.58 -7.79 6.58
C CYS A 47 8.04 -7.49 7.98
N ARG A 48 7.62 -8.52 8.73
CA ARG A 48 7.16 -8.38 10.13
C ARG A 48 8.28 -7.89 11.05
N TRP A 49 9.45 -8.50 10.95
CA TRP A 49 10.61 -8.08 11.73
C TRP A 49 11.01 -6.64 11.41
N THR A 50 11.17 -6.29 10.13
CA THR A 50 11.50 -4.92 9.71
C THR A 50 10.43 -3.91 10.13
N ALA A 51 9.14 -4.26 10.04
CA ALA A 51 8.06 -3.41 10.52
C ALA A 51 8.18 -3.14 12.03
N SER A 52 8.57 -4.15 12.82
CA SER A 52 8.77 -4.01 14.26
C SER A 52 9.97 -3.12 14.59
N GLU A 53 11.06 -3.24 13.82
CA GLU A 53 12.23 -2.37 13.96
C GLU A 53 11.89 -0.91 13.63
N ILE A 54 11.22 -0.65 12.51
CA ILE A 54 10.80 0.70 12.10
C ILE A 54 9.84 1.30 13.12
N SER A 55 8.98 0.48 13.73
CA SER A 55 8.03 0.92 14.75
C SER A 55 8.69 1.42 16.03
N LYS A 56 9.97 1.10 16.28
CA LYS A 56 10.73 1.67 17.40
C LYS A 56 11.00 3.16 17.21
N LEU A 57 10.98 3.65 15.97
CA LEU A 57 11.16 5.06 15.64
C LEU A 57 9.87 5.89 15.79
N GLU A 58 8.71 5.25 15.96
CA GLU A 58 7.43 5.93 16.03
C GLU A 58 7.37 7.04 17.10
N PRO A 59 7.86 6.85 18.34
CA PRO A 59 7.85 7.91 19.35
C PRO A 59 8.63 9.15 18.92
N ASP A 60 9.80 8.96 18.32
CA ASP A 60 10.65 10.06 17.85
C ASP A 60 10.04 10.76 16.64
N LEU A 61 9.50 10.01 15.67
CA LEU A 61 8.79 10.56 14.52
C LEU A 61 7.59 11.41 14.97
N LYS A 62 6.79 10.88 15.90
CA LYS A 62 5.63 11.57 16.45
C LYS A 62 6.01 12.83 17.21
N ALA A 63 7.09 12.80 18.01
CA ALA A 63 7.60 13.98 18.71
C ALA A 63 8.02 15.10 17.75
N ASN A 64 8.39 14.76 16.51
CA ASN A 64 8.75 15.70 15.44
C ASN A 64 7.59 16.01 14.47
N GLY A 65 6.35 15.58 14.79
CA GLY A 65 5.19 15.82 13.93
C GLY A 65 5.20 15.02 12.62
N VAL A 66 5.95 13.92 12.56
CA VAL A 66 6.07 13.05 11.39
C VAL A 66 5.18 11.82 11.56
N ALA A 67 4.33 11.52 10.57
CA ALA A 67 3.53 10.30 10.56
C ALA A 67 4.36 9.10 10.08
N LEU A 68 4.00 7.90 10.55
CA LEU A 68 4.54 6.63 10.06
C LEU A 68 3.41 5.77 9.52
N VAL A 69 3.45 5.45 8.23
CA VAL A 69 2.39 4.74 7.50
C VAL A 69 2.94 3.48 6.86
N GLY A 70 2.22 2.36 7.05
CA GLY A 70 2.57 1.06 6.47
C GLY A 70 1.72 0.76 5.25
N VAL A 71 2.34 0.39 4.14
CA VAL A 71 1.66 0.17 2.86
C VAL A 71 2.03 -1.20 2.29
N GLY A 72 1.05 -2.09 2.10
CA GLY A 72 1.24 -3.40 1.48
C GLY A 72 0.53 -3.53 0.12
N PRO A 73 0.89 -4.53 -0.71
CA PRO A 73 0.27 -4.72 -2.03
C PRO A 73 -1.06 -5.48 -2.00
N GLU A 74 -1.38 -6.19 -0.91
CA GLU A 74 -2.55 -7.07 -0.82
C GLU A 74 -3.06 -7.23 0.63
N GLU A 75 -4.28 -7.75 0.80
CA GLU A 75 -4.91 -7.97 2.12
C GLU A 75 -4.45 -9.25 2.82
N PHE A 76 -3.79 -10.16 2.10
CA PHE A 76 -3.37 -11.44 2.64
C PHE A 76 -2.37 -11.28 3.80
N GLY A 77 -2.72 -11.86 4.94
CA GLY A 77 -1.90 -11.78 6.17
C GLY A 77 -2.04 -10.46 6.94
N LEU A 78 -2.91 -9.54 6.50
CA LEU A 78 -3.09 -8.23 7.14
C LEU A 78 -3.68 -8.35 8.55
N GLN A 79 -4.63 -9.27 8.76
CA GLN A 79 -5.26 -9.45 10.06
C GLN A 79 -4.26 -9.93 11.12
N GLU A 80 -3.46 -10.94 10.79
CA GLU A 80 -2.40 -11.49 11.64
C GLU A 80 -1.29 -10.47 11.85
N PHE A 81 -1.00 -9.65 10.85
CA PHE A 81 -0.01 -8.59 10.96
C PHE A 81 -0.45 -7.52 11.97
N LYS A 82 -1.72 -7.12 11.94
CA LYS A 82 -2.31 -6.19 12.91
C LYS A 82 -2.35 -6.79 14.31
N GLN A 83 -2.89 -8.00 14.45
CA GLN A 83 -3.02 -8.68 15.74
C GLN A 83 -1.67 -8.97 16.39
N GLY A 84 -0.63 -9.26 15.61
CA GLY A 84 0.71 -9.47 16.11
C GLY A 84 1.42 -8.19 16.57
N GLY A 85 0.83 -7.00 16.36
CA GLY A 85 1.40 -5.73 16.83
C GLY A 85 2.76 -5.40 16.20
N PHE A 86 3.04 -5.92 15.01
CA PHE A 86 4.35 -5.74 14.36
C PHE A 86 4.58 -4.29 13.89
N PHE A 87 3.52 -3.48 13.78
CA PHE A 87 3.61 -2.12 13.30
C PHE A 87 2.85 -1.14 14.19
N LYS A 88 3.53 -0.10 14.68
CA LYS A 88 2.97 0.92 15.60
C LYS A 88 2.61 2.24 14.94
N GLY A 89 2.69 2.33 13.61
CA GLY A 89 2.34 3.54 12.88
C GLY A 89 0.95 4.03 13.24
N CYS A 90 0.80 5.35 13.41
CA CYS A 90 -0.45 6.00 13.74
C CYS A 90 -1.49 5.70 12.63
N LYS A 91 -2.34 4.71 12.90
CA LYS A 91 -3.70 4.56 12.37
C LYS A 91 -3.94 4.27 10.89
N GLN A 92 -2.99 3.94 10.02
CA GLN A 92 -3.39 3.37 8.73
C GLN A 92 -2.40 2.35 8.19
N HIS A 93 -2.88 1.11 8.10
CA HIS A 93 -2.35 0.15 7.15
C HIS A 93 -3.10 0.39 5.85
N PHE A 94 -2.39 0.73 4.79
CA PHE A 94 -3.01 0.87 3.47
C PHE A 94 -2.61 -0.29 2.57
N ILE A 95 -3.54 -0.68 1.71
CA ILE A 95 -3.28 -1.60 0.62
C ILE A 95 -3.20 -0.78 -0.66
N ILE A 96 -2.10 -0.89 -1.39
CA ILE A 96 -2.02 -0.35 -2.74
C ILE A 96 -2.96 -1.18 -3.60
N ARG A 97 -4.12 -0.64 -3.94
CA ARG A 97 -4.79 -1.08 -5.17
C ARG A 97 -4.18 -0.27 -6.29
N VAL A 98 -3.22 -0.88 -7.00
CA VAL A 98 -2.92 -0.41 -8.35
C VAL A 98 -4.20 -0.66 -9.14
N SER A 99 -5.03 0.38 -9.28
CA SER A 99 -6.06 0.39 -10.31
C SER A 99 -5.30 0.15 -11.60
N SER A 100 -5.52 -1.01 -12.20
CA SER A 100 -4.86 -1.53 -13.39
C SER A 100 -5.22 -0.73 -14.63
N SER A 101 -5.13 0.61 -14.60
CA SER A 101 -5.72 1.45 -15.64
C SER A 101 -5.05 2.79 -15.95
N GLN A 102 -3.94 3.22 -15.35
CA GLN A 102 -3.36 4.54 -15.73
C GLN A 102 -1.89 4.62 -16.07
N ALA A 103 -1.07 3.61 -15.76
CA ALA A 103 0.34 3.59 -16.19
C ALA A 103 0.71 2.44 -17.13
N ILE A 104 -0.08 1.36 -17.16
CA ILE A 104 0.25 0.16 -17.92
C ILE A 104 -0.46 0.15 -19.29
N SER A 105 -1.67 0.70 -19.41
CA SER A 105 -2.42 0.74 -20.67
C SER A 105 -1.73 1.62 -21.73
N HIS A 106 -1.26 2.81 -21.32
CA HIS A 106 -0.67 3.77 -22.26
C HIS A 106 0.73 3.38 -22.75
N LEU A 107 1.42 2.48 -22.04
CA LEU A 107 2.74 1.97 -22.39
C LEU A 107 2.67 0.62 -23.12
N LEU A 108 1.63 -0.20 -22.88
CA LEU A 108 1.44 -1.47 -23.59
C LEU A 108 0.74 -1.35 -24.95
N GLU A 109 -0.12 -0.35 -25.18
CA GLU A 109 -0.72 -0.15 -26.53
C GLU A 109 0.32 0.26 -27.58
N HIS A 110 1.41 0.90 -27.17
CA HIS A 110 2.40 1.44 -28.11
C HIS A 110 3.54 0.48 -28.48
N LEU A 111 3.78 -0.60 -27.72
CA LEU A 111 5.00 -1.39 -27.93
C LEU A 111 4.78 -2.83 -28.35
N HIS A 112 3.69 -3.52 -27.97
CA HIS A 112 3.47 -4.87 -28.46
C HIS A 112 1.98 -5.16 -28.53
N GLY A 113 1.47 -5.44 -29.73
CA GLY A 113 0.11 -5.93 -30.00
C GLY A 113 -0.16 -7.31 -29.38
N LEU A 114 -0.10 -7.39 -28.06
CA LEU A 114 -0.36 -8.56 -27.23
C LEU A 114 -1.65 -8.30 -26.46
N SER A 115 -2.69 -9.04 -26.84
CA SER A 115 -3.94 -9.13 -26.08
C SER A 115 -3.64 -9.61 -24.66
N VAL A 116 -3.77 -8.73 -23.67
CA VAL A 116 -3.76 -9.13 -22.26
C VAL A 116 -5.17 -9.57 -21.90
N SER A 117 -5.38 -10.89 -21.86
CA SER A 117 -6.58 -11.47 -21.29
C SER A 117 -6.56 -11.28 -19.78
N VAL A 118 -7.39 -10.36 -19.27
CA VAL A 118 -7.68 -10.25 -17.84
C VAL A 118 -8.62 -11.40 -17.47
N SER A 119 -8.07 -12.50 -16.98
CA SER A 119 -8.86 -13.60 -16.45
C SER A 119 -9.55 -13.17 -15.16
N LYS A 120 -10.87 -13.00 -15.26
CA LYS A 120 -11.81 -12.82 -14.15
C LYS A 120 -11.68 -13.98 -13.16
N ALA A 121 -11.51 -13.67 -11.87
CA ALA A 121 -11.57 -14.68 -10.82
C ALA A 121 -12.94 -15.42 -10.86
N PRO A 122 -12.97 -16.76 -10.76
CA PRO A 122 -14.22 -17.52 -10.81
C PRO A 122 -15.09 -17.26 -9.56
N LYS A 123 -16.42 -17.26 -9.77
CA LYS A 123 -17.45 -17.09 -8.73
C LYS A 123 -17.38 -18.22 -7.69
N PRO A 124 -17.76 -17.97 -6.42
CA PRO A 124 -17.73 -19.01 -5.38
C PRO A 124 -18.70 -20.15 -5.72
N PHE A 125 -18.18 -21.37 -5.65
CA PHE A 125 -18.88 -22.64 -5.78
C PHE A 125 -19.77 -22.85 -4.54
N LYS A 126 -21.08 -23.08 -4.74
CA LYS A 126 -22.00 -23.55 -3.69
C LYS A 126 -21.81 -25.06 -3.53
N LEU A 127 -21.65 -25.54 -2.29
CA LEU A 127 -21.92 -26.92 -1.95
C LEU A 127 -23.39 -27.03 -1.51
N ASP A 128 -24.09 -28.00 -2.09
CA ASP A 128 -25.24 -28.67 -1.46
C ASP A 128 -24.78 -29.51 -0.26
#